data_AF-A0ABD2DM66-F1
#
_entry.id   AF-A0ABD2DM66-F1
#
_cell.length_a   1.000
_cell.length_b   1.000
_cell.length_c   1.000
_cell.angle_alpha   90.00
_cell.angle_beta   90.00
_cell.angle_gamma   90.00
#
_symmetry.space_group_name_H-M   'P 1'
#
loop_
_entity.id
_entity.type
_entity.pdbx_description
1 polymer ?
#
loop_
_entity_poly.entity_id
_entity_poly.type
_entity_poly.pdbx_seq_one_letter_code
_entity_poly.pdbx_strand_id
1 'polypeptide(L)'
;MAAAAATAPEPWRAAAPRRRRSAARRPRRREAAARDPETELEADSGVVLRRIREAEEDLLISDFWSSALDTINRCLTKHLEQLKPPMRTPSDTLGNLHLDSSAESDVAPGSTPGENLVTRPCHLKCVCYGIGNFATCVIARNQLTFLLLFLEKCQIPRSHCWVYDPLFSQLEIAVLNTLGVIVLSENEEGKRSICGEPTIFYMLHCGTALYNNLLWSNWSVDALSKMVIIGNSFRGLEERLLARVLQKNYPYIAKILKGQEECELPQTSKFMDIFNDTSIHWFPVQKLEQFSMEIWAFREEPDYQDCEDLEIIRNEKMTATDR
;
A
#
# COMPACT_ATOMS: atom_id res chain seq x y z
N MET A 1 31.49 53.78 7.11
CA MET A 1 30.23 54.40 7.58
C MET A 1 29.18 54.14 6.51
N ALA A 2 27.96 53.66 6.71
CA ALA A 2 27.21 53.17 7.84
C ALA A 2 26.16 52.20 7.24
N ALA A 3 25.84 51.13 7.95
CA ALA A 3 24.97 50.05 7.52
C ALA A 3 23.49 50.47 7.47
N ALA A 4 22.77 50.04 6.42
CA ALA A 4 21.31 50.03 6.41
C ALA A 4 20.85 48.59 6.63
N ALA A 5 20.27 48.35 7.81
CA ALA A 5 19.80 47.06 8.27
C ALA A 5 18.48 46.66 7.59
N ALA A 6 18.39 45.37 7.27
CA ALA A 6 17.21 44.71 6.75
C ALA A 6 16.10 44.64 7.80
N THR A 7 14.88 45.00 7.41
CA THR A 7 13.64 44.75 8.16
C THR A 7 13.00 43.47 7.64
N ALA A 8 12.94 42.45 8.50
CA ALA A 8 12.22 41.20 8.26
C ALA A 8 10.70 41.43 8.28
N PRO A 9 9.90 40.73 7.45
CA PRO A 9 8.44 40.69 7.61
C PRO A 9 8.04 39.84 8.82
N GLU A 10 7.03 40.31 9.56
CA GLU A 10 6.54 39.72 10.80
C GLU A 10 5.98 38.28 10.62
N PRO A 11 6.15 37.39 11.61
CA PRO A 11 5.48 36.11 11.62
C PRO A 11 3.98 36.26 11.89
N TRP A 12 3.20 35.55 11.08
CA TRP A 12 1.76 35.31 11.16
C TRP A 12 1.30 35.01 12.60
N ARG A 13 0.36 35.81 13.12
CA ARG A 13 -0.28 35.60 14.43
C ARG A 13 -1.49 34.68 14.27
N ALA A 14 -1.42 33.47 14.85
CA ALA A 14 -2.61 32.65 15.06
C ALA A 14 -3.51 33.27 16.15
N ALA A 15 -4.81 33.37 15.88
CA ALA A 15 -5.81 33.86 16.83
C ALA A 15 -5.98 32.86 17.99
N ALA A 16 -5.73 33.30 19.22
CA ALA A 16 -5.89 32.48 20.42
C ALA A 16 -7.37 32.26 20.79
N PRO A 17 -7.77 31.06 21.27
CA PRO A 17 -9.13 30.83 21.74
C PRO A 17 -9.38 31.52 23.09
N ARG A 18 -10.60 32.02 23.27
CA ARG A 18 -11.08 32.74 24.46
C ARG A 18 -10.89 31.91 25.74
N ARG A 19 -10.08 32.42 26.69
CA ARG A 19 -9.87 31.85 28.03
C ARG A 19 -11.15 31.93 28.88
N ARG A 20 -11.67 30.78 29.32
CA ARG A 20 -12.51 30.68 30.54
C ARG A 20 -11.58 30.64 31.77
N ARG A 21 -11.84 31.51 32.75
CA ARG A 21 -11.12 31.54 34.03
C ARG A 21 -11.56 30.34 34.89
N SER A 22 -10.66 29.39 35.10
CA SER A 22 -10.80 28.31 36.08
C SER A 22 -9.73 28.48 37.16
N ALA A 23 -10.12 28.37 38.43
CA ALA A 23 -9.27 28.59 39.59
C ALA A 23 -8.01 27.69 39.61
N ALA A 24 -6.87 28.29 39.96
CA ALA A 24 -5.57 27.61 40.01
C ALA A 24 -5.52 26.57 41.15
N ARG A 25 -5.47 25.28 40.82
CA ARG A 25 -4.96 24.24 41.72
C ARG A 25 -3.46 24.09 41.47
N ARG A 26 -2.66 24.29 42.52
CA ARG A 26 -1.20 24.05 42.52
C ARG A 26 -0.91 22.61 42.04
N PRO A 27 0.00 22.40 41.08
CA PRO A 27 0.43 21.05 40.75
C PRO A 27 1.32 20.53 41.89
N ARG A 28 0.92 19.40 42.48
CA ARG A 28 1.77 18.59 43.34
C ARG A 28 2.91 18.09 42.45
N ARG A 29 4.12 18.60 42.65
CA ARG A 29 5.35 18.11 42.00
C ARG A 29 5.57 16.67 42.50
N ARG A 30 5.03 15.69 41.78
CA ARG A 30 5.53 14.30 41.87
C ARG A 30 6.84 14.33 41.11
N GLU A 31 7.95 14.21 41.83
CA GLU A 31 9.22 13.81 41.24
C GLU A 31 9.01 12.41 40.67
N ALA A 32 8.68 12.35 39.38
CA ALA A 32 8.83 11.12 38.62
C ALA A 32 10.33 10.88 38.54
N ALA A 33 10.80 9.79 39.15
CA ALA A 33 12.16 9.33 38.94
C ALA A 33 12.41 9.25 37.43
N ALA A 34 13.50 9.85 36.96
CA ALA A 34 13.91 9.77 35.56
C ALA A 34 14.05 8.29 35.20
N ARG A 35 13.08 7.77 34.43
CA ARG A 35 13.18 6.43 33.87
C ARG A 35 14.15 6.49 32.70
N ASP A 36 14.86 5.40 32.51
CA ASP A 36 15.79 5.27 31.41
C ASP A 36 15.03 5.28 30.07
N PRO A 37 15.41 6.11 29.08
CA PRO A 37 14.66 6.26 27.83
C PRO A 37 14.42 4.95 27.07
N GLU A 38 15.34 3.98 27.16
CA GLU A 38 15.16 2.66 26.54
C GLU A 38 14.01 1.89 27.22
N THR A 39 13.97 1.84 28.55
CA THR A 39 12.85 1.22 29.27
C THR A 39 11.50 1.92 29.06
N GLU A 40 11.49 3.22 28.80
CA GLU A 40 10.26 3.96 28.47
C GLU A 40 9.76 3.60 27.06
N LEU A 41 10.66 3.57 26.07
CA LEU A 41 10.34 3.15 24.70
C LEU A 41 9.84 1.70 24.63
N GLU A 42 10.46 0.79 25.39
CA GLU A 42 10.01 -0.61 25.49
C GLU A 42 8.60 -0.71 26.11
N ALA A 43 8.36 0.02 27.21
CA ALA A 43 7.05 0.04 27.85
C ALA A 43 5.96 0.59 26.92
N ASP A 44 6.24 1.67 26.22
CA ASP A 44 5.33 2.29 25.26
C ASP A 44 5.08 1.38 24.06
N SER A 45 6.14 0.72 23.55
CA SER A 45 6.02 -0.29 22.49
C SER A 45 5.11 -1.44 22.91
N GLY A 46 5.23 -1.90 24.16
CA GLY A 46 4.37 -2.93 24.74
C GLY A 46 2.89 -2.52 24.81
N VAL A 47 2.60 -1.24 25.05
CA VAL A 47 1.23 -0.70 25.03
C VAL A 47 0.67 -0.67 23.60
N VAL A 48 1.45 -0.20 22.63
CA VAL A 48 1.02 -0.16 21.22
C VAL A 48 0.77 -1.57 20.69
N LEU A 49 1.68 -2.52 20.94
CA LEU A 49 1.52 -3.92 20.53
C LEU A 49 0.27 -4.57 21.13
N ARG A 50 -0.06 -4.26 22.39
CA ARG A 50 -1.31 -4.73 23.01
C ARG A 50 -2.53 -4.20 22.27
N ARG A 51 -2.55 -2.91 21.96
CA ARG A 51 -3.65 -2.27 21.24
C ARG A 51 -3.80 -2.78 19.80
N ILE A 52 -2.71 -3.19 19.16
CA ILE A 52 -2.75 -3.86 17.84
C ILE A 52 -3.43 -5.23 17.98
N ARG A 53 -3.07 -6.02 19.00
CA ARG A 53 -3.75 -7.30 19.28
C ARG A 53 -5.24 -7.15 19.57
N GLU A 54 -5.63 -6.13 20.35
CA GLU A 54 -7.04 -5.83 20.61
C GLU A 54 -7.79 -5.51 19.30
N ALA A 55 -7.19 -4.69 18.42
CA ALA A 55 -7.75 -4.39 17.10
C ALA A 55 -7.83 -5.64 16.20
N GLU A 56 -6.88 -6.58 16.36
CA GLU A 56 -6.83 -7.83 15.60
C GLU A 56 -8.01 -8.73 15.97
N GLU A 57 -8.23 -8.93 17.26
CA GLU A 57 -9.39 -9.65 17.80
C GLU A 57 -10.70 -9.03 17.29
N ASP A 58 -10.80 -7.69 17.35
CA ASP A 58 -11.96 -6.93 16.89
C ASP A 58 -12.26 -7.09 15.38
N LEU A 59 -11.21 -7.15 14.56
CA LEU A 59 -11.31 -7.37 13.12
C LEU A 59 -11.70 -8.82 12.82
N LEU A 60 -11.03 -9.81 13.43
CA LEU A 60 -11.24 -11.23 13.16
C LEU A 60 -12.67 -11.69 13.42
N ILE A 61 -13.35 -11.13 14.43
CA ILE A 61 -14.74 -11.47 14.75
C ILE A 61 -15.78 -10.67 13.94
N SER A 62 -15.34 -9.73 13.09
CA SER A 62 -16.23 -8.84 12.37
C SER A 62 -16.69 -9.41 11.02
N ASP A 63 -17.94 -9.10 10.65
CA ASP A 63 -18.47 -9.40 9.31
C ASP A 63 -17.74 -8.61 8.21
N PHE A 64 -17.15 -7.47 8.57
CA PHE A 64 -16.30 -6.68 7.67
C PHE A 64 -15.11 -7.51 7.19
N TRP A 65 -14.37 -8.12 8.12
CA TRP A 65 -13.17 -8.88 7.78
C TRP A 65 -13.47 -10.07 6.87
N SER A 66 -14.49 -10.87 7.19
CA SER A 66 -14.87 -12.02 6.36
C SER A 66 -15.28 -11.60 4.94
N SER A 67 -16.07 -10.53 4.83
CA SER A 67 -16.53 -9.98 3.55
C SER A 67 -15.40 -9.32 2.74
N ALA A 68 -14.47 -8.63 3.41
CA ALA A 68 -13.31 -8.01 2.79
C ALA A 68 -12.36 -9.09 2.26
N LEU A 69 -12.12 -10.13 3.05
CA LEU A 69 -11.28 -11.26 2.66
C LEU A 69 -11.87 -12.03 1.47
N ASP A 70 -13.19 -12.24 1.41
CA ASP A 70 -13.85 -12.83 0.24
C ASP A 70 -13.62 -11.99 -1.02
N THR A 71 -13.76 -10.67 -0.91
CA THR A 71 -13.50 -9.74 -2.02
C THR A 71 -12.05 -9.79 -2.48
N ILE A 72 -11.10 -9.72 -1.53
CA ILE A 72 -9.67 -9.84 -1.77
C ILE A 72 -9.33 -11.17 -2.46
N ASN A 73 -9.81 -12.29 -1.92
CA ASN A 73 -9.53 -13.61 -2.48
C ASN A 73 -10.03 -13.74 -3.92
N ARG A 74 -11.22 -13.22 -4.20
CA ARG A 74 -11.81 -13.23 -5.54
C ARG A 74 -10.99 -12.40 -6.53
N CYS A 75 -10.49 -11.23 -6.12
CA CYS A 75 -9.60 -10.40 -6.94
C CYS A 75 -8.22 -11.04 -7.13
N LEU A 76 -7.58 -11.49 -6.05
CA LEU A 76 -6.26 -12.10 -6.08
C LEU A 76 -6.25 -13.42 -6.85
N THR A 77 -7.32 -14.21 -6.79
CA THR A 77 -7.42 -15.46 -7.58
C THR A 77 -7.33 -15.15 -9.07
N LYS A 78 -8.13 -14.19 -9.56
CA LYS A 78 -8.11 -13.77 -10.98
C LYS A 78 -6.76 -13.16 -11.36
N HIS A 79 -6.17 -12.36 -10.47
CA HIS A 79 -4.84 -11.79 -10.68
C HIS A 79 -3.76 -12.88 -10.78
N LEU A 80 -3.75 -13.86 -9.87
CA LEU A 80 -2.78 -14.95 -9.89
C LEU A 80 -2.98 -15.89 -11.09
N GLU A 81 -4.22 -16.04 -11.58
CA GLU A 81 -4.50 -16.79 -12.80
C GLU A 81 -3.85 -16.16 -14.03
N GLN A 82 -3.89 -14.83 -14.19
CA GLN A 82 -3.24 -14.17 -15.33
C GLN A 82 -1.71 -14.21 -15.26
N LEU A 83 -1.12 -14.41 -14.08
CA LEU A 83 0.33 -14.53 -13.91
C LEU A 83 0.86 -15.93 -14.24
N LYS A 84 -0.02 -16.94 -14.34
CA LYS A 84 0.39 -18.28 -14.74
C LYS A 84 0.83 -18.23 -16.21
N PRO A 85 1.95 -18.88 -16.57
CA PRO A 85 2.29 -19.04 -17.98
C PRO A 85 1.12 -19.76 -18.67
N PRO A 86 0.80 -19.42 -19.94
CA PRO A 86 -0.24 -20.12 -20.67
C PRO A 86 0.07 -21.61 -20.64
N MET A 87 -0.87 -22.39 -20.12
CA MET A 87 -0.77 -23.84 -20.06
C MET A 87 -0.53 -24.32 -21.49
N ARG A 88 0.63 -24.93 -21.76
CA ARG A 88 0.91 -25.53 -23.07
C ARG A 88 -0.25 -26.47 -23.37
N THR A 89 -0.92 -26.24 -24.50
CA THR A 89 -1.97 -27.12 -24.97
C THR A 89 -1.36 -28.52 -25.19
N PRO A 90 -2.10 -29.61 -24.96
CA PRO A 90 -1.61 -30.97 -25.24
C PRO A 90 -1.26 -31.23 -26.72
N SER A 91 -1.51 -30.26 -27.61
CA SER A 91 -1.22 -30.35 -29.03
C SER A 91 0.26 -30.15 -29.38
N ASP A 92 1.05 -29.51 -28.51
CA ASP A 92 2.48 -29.24 -28.77
C ASP A 92 3.40 -30.44 -28.44
N THR A 93 2.84 -31.52 -27.89
CA THR A 93 3.56 -32.78 -27.62
C THR A 93 3.35 -33.86 -28.70
N LEU A 94 2.52 -33.60 -29.73
CA LEU A 94 2.28 -34.55 -30.82
C LEU A 94 3.19 -34.31 -32.05
N GLY A 95 4.37 -33.72 -31.85
CA GLY A 95 5.33 -33.41 -32.93
C GLY A 95 6.55 -34.33 -33.02
N ASN A 96 6.84 -35.14 -31.99
CA ASN A 96 8.07 -35.93 -31.94
C ASN A 96 7.76 -37.43 -31.80
N LEU A 97 7.28 -38.03 -32.89
CA LEU A 97 7.37 -39.48 -33.10
C LEU A 97 8.81 -39.81 -33.52
N HIS A 98 9.60 -40.36 -32.60
CA HIS A 98 10.68 -41.27 -32.98
C HIS A 98 10.41 -42.61 -32.28
N LEU A 99 9.99 -43.59 -33.07
CA LEU A 99 9.89 -44.99 -32.68
C LEU A 99 11.30 -45.50 -32.37
N ASP A 100 11.47 -46.17 -31.23
CA ASP A 100 12.24 -47.40 -31.17
C ASP A 100 11.65 -48.30 -30.09
N SER A 101 11.43 -49.56 -30.47
CA SER A 101 10.62 -50.55 -29.78
C SER A 101 11.40 -51.39 -28.75
N SER A 102 10.62 -52.12 -27.93
CA SER A 102 10.90 -53.33 -27.14
C SER A 102 11.10 -53.09 -25.63
N ALA A 103 10.55 -53.86 -24.69
CA ALA A 103 9.49 -54.87 -24.65
C ALA A 103 9.16 -55.13 -23.16
N GLU A 104 7.88 -55.45 -22.87
CA GLU A 104 7.32 -56.24 -21.75
C GLU A 104 7.58 -55.86 -20.26
N SER A 105 6.48 -55.68 -19.50
CA SER A 105 6.13 -56.52 -18.34
C SER A 105 4.98 -55.91 -17.51
N ASP A 106 4.07 -56.79 -17.10
CA ASP A 106 2.79 -56.63 -16.41
C ASP A 106 2.79 -55.90 -15.03
N VAL A 107 1.65 -55.28 -14.66
CA VAL A 107 0.71 -55.68 -13.57
C VAL A 107 -0.22 -54.50 -13.15
N ALA A 108 -1.50 -54.86 -12.99
CA ALA A 108 -2.76 -54.22 -12.57
C ALA A 108 -2.80 -53.00 -11.58
N PRO A 109 -3.97 -52.31 -11.48
CA PRO A 109 -4.09 -50.91 -11.05
C PRO A 109 -4.38 -50.74 -9.55
N GLY A 110 -3.75 -49.72 -8.96
CA GLY A 110 -4.02 -49.24 -7.61
C GLY A 110 -4.01 -47.72 -7.60
N SER A 111 -5.18 -47.13 -7.37
CA SER A 111 -5.48 -45.70 -7.42
C SER A 111 -4.93 -44.91 -6.23
N THR A 112 -4.52 -43.68 -6.57
CA THR A 112 -4.12 -42.52 -5.74
C THR A 112 -2.84 -42.68 -4.90
N PRO A 113 -1.86 -41.77 -5.10
CA PRO A 113 -1.84 -40.58 -4.25
C PRO A 113 -1.35 -39.27 -4.91
N GLY A 114 -2.00 -38.18 -4.52
CA GLY A 114 -1.33 -36.88 -4.31
C GLY A 114 -1.26 -35.97 -5.52
N GLU A 115 -2.24 -35.07 -5.65
CA GLU A 115 -2.03 -33.76 -6.24
C GLU A 115 -1.00 -32.98 -5.39
N ASN A 116 0.27 -33.33 -5.53
CA ASN A 116 1.34 -32.37 -5.31
C ASN A 116 1.50 -31.61 -6.61
N LEU A 117 0.52 -30.76 -6.91
CA LEU A 117 0.83 -29.59 -7.71
C LEU A 117 1.86 -28.85 -6.87
N VAL A 118 3.13 -28.93 -7.25
CA VAL A 118 4.18 -28.14 -6.63
C VAL A 118 3.84 -26.68 -6.96
N THR A 119 3.00 -26.09 -6.13
CA THR A 119 2.69 -24.68 -6.13
C THR A 119 4.03 -24.03 -5.83
N ARG A 120 4.72 -23.57 -6.87
CA ARG A 120 5.81 -22.62 -6.66
C ARG A 120 5.23 -21.53 -5.75
N PRO A 121 5.87 -21.22 -4.62
CA PRO A 121 5.42 -20.10 -3.81
C PRO A 121 5.40 -18.89 -4.73
N CYS A 122 4.21 -18.34 -4.99
CA CYS A 122 4.11 -17.06 -5.64
C CYS A 122 4.67 -16.06 -4.61
N HIS A 123 5.90 -15.58 -4.82
CA HIS A 123 6.57 -14.66 -3.90
C HIS A 123 5.96 -13.27 -4.07
N LEU A 124 4.71 -13.11 -3.67
CA LEU A 124 4.07 -11.81 -3.59
C LEU A 124 4.87 -10.92 -2.64
N LYS A 125 5.18 -9.72 -3.11
CA LYS A 125 5.74 -8.64 -2.30
C LYS A 125 4.61 -7.72 -1.86
N CYS A 126 4.80 -7.05 -0.74
CA CYS A 126 3.88 -6.03 -0.29
C CYS A 126 4.62 -4.72 -0.01
N VAL A 127 4.09 -3.61 -0.49
CA VAL A 127 4.57 -2.27 -0.17
C VAL A 127 3.40 -1.49 0.38
N CYS A 128 3.59 -0.85 1.52
CA CYS A 128 2.58 -0.06 2.17
C CYS A 128 3.06 1.38 2.35
N TYR A 129 2.24 2.32 1.89
CA TYR A 129 2.45 3.75 2.09
C TYR A 129 1.32 4.32 2.94
N GLY A 130 1.63 5.29 3.80
CA GLY A 130 0.61 6.17 4.38
C GLY A 130 -0.25 5.58 5.50
N ILE A 131 0.31 4.75 6.40
CA ILE A 131 -0.45 4.21 7.55
C ILE A 131 -0.85 5.32 8.55
N GLY A 132 -0.03 6.34 8.70
CA GLY A 132 -0.14 7.37 9.72
C GLY A 132 0.29 6.91 11.12
N ASN A 133 -0.04 7.74 12.12
CA ASN A 133 0.42 7.52 13.48
C ASN A 133 -0.41 6.45 14.23
N PHE A 134 -0.12 5.17 14.06
CA PHE A 134 -0.90 4.08 14.66
C PHE A 134 -0.77 3.94 16.18
N ALA A 135 0.26 4.55 16.79
CA ALA A 135 0.42 4.55 18.24
C ALA A 135 -0.72 5.31 18.93
N THR A 136 -1.14 6.44 18.33
CA THR A 136 -2.16 7.34 18.90
C THR A 136 -3.47 7.37 18.12
N CYS A 137 -3.46 7.13 16.80
CA CYS A 137 -4.65 7.12 15.96
C CYS A 137 -5.25 5.71 15.87
N VAL A 138 -6.53 5.57 16.22
CA VAL A 138 -7.25 4.29 16.15
C VAL A 138 -7.48 3.84 14.71
N ILE A 139 -7.68 4.77 13.78
CA ILE A 139 -7.88 4.47 12.36
C ILE A 139 -6.61 3.84 11.78
N ALA A 140 -5.48 4.55 11.88
CA ALA A 140 -4.16 4.07 11.46
C ALA A 140 -3.82 2.70 12.06
N ARG A 141 -4.17 2.48 13.33
CA ARG A 141 -3.96 1.19 14.00
C ARG A 141 -4.78 0.07 13.39
N ASN A 142 -6.05 0.29 13.09
CA ASN A 142 -6.89 -0.71 12.44
C ASN A 142 -6.41 -0.98 11.00
N GLN A 143 -5.92 0.03 10.28
CA GLN A 143 -5.32 -0.16 8.96
C GLN A 143 -4.04 -1.01 9.01
N LEU A 144 -3.11 -0.70 9.93
CA LEU A 144 -1.93 -1.54 10.16
C LEU A 144 -2.32 -2.97 10.53
N THR A 145 -3.31 -3.12 11.42
CA THR A 145 -3.76 -4.44 11.87
C THR A 145 -4.37 -5.25 10.74
N PHE A 146 -5.18 -4.60 9.89
CA PHE A 146 -5.72 -5.22 8.68
C PHE A 146 -4.60 -5.65 7.73
N LEU A 147 -3.58 -4.81 7.50
CA LEU A 147 -2.41 -5.17 6.69
C LEU A 147 -1.73 -6.43 7.25
N LEU A 148 -1.47 -6.50 8.55
CA LEU A 148 -0.82 -7.67 9.17
C LEU A 148 -1.63 -8.96 8.99
N LEU A 149 -2.95 -8.89 9.21
CA LEU A 149 -3.86 -10.03 8.97
C LEU A 149 -3.91 -10.41 7.49
N PHE A 150 -3.92 -9.44 6.59
CA PHE A 150 -3.88 -9.65 5.15
C PHE A 150 -2.61 -10.39 4.72
N LEU A 151 -1.44 -9.97 5.21
CA LEU A 151 -0.17 -10.64 4.94
C LEU A 151 -0.21 -12.11 5.37
N GLU A 152 -0.76 -12.39 6.56
CA GLU A 152 -0.91 -13.76 7.06
C GLU A 152 -1.84 -14.60 6.18
N LYS A 153 -3.02 -14.08 5.83
CA LYS A 153 -3.99 -14.81 4.97
C LYS A 153 -3.44 -15.08 3.58
N CYS A 154 -2.69 -14.14 3.03
CA CYS A 154 -2.04 -14.29 1.73
C CYS A 154 -0.71 -15.04 1.80
N GLN A 155 -0.28 -15.49 2.99
CA GLN A 155 1.00 -16.17 3.21
C GLN A 155 2.22 -15.36 2.70
N ILE A 156 2.15 -14.04 2.80
CA ILE A 156 3.23 -13.12 2.47
C ILE A 156 4.12 -12.98 3.71
N PRO A 157 5.40 -13.40 3.66
CA PRO A 157 6.31 -13.20 4.78
C PRO A 157 6.39 -11.72 5.15
N ARG A 158 6.35 -11.38 6.44
CA ARG A 158 6.43 -9.97 6.88
C ARG A 158 7.74 -9.30 6.45
N SER A 159 8.83 -10.08 6.31
CA SER A 159 10.10 -9.64 5.73
C SER A 159 10.03 -9.26 4.24
N HIS A 160 8.92 -9.56 3.56
CA HIS A 160 8.64 -9.13 2.18
C HIS A 160 7.58 -8.02 2.14
N CYS A 161 7.28 -7.41 3.30
CA CYS A 161 6.44 -6.23 3.41
C CYS A 161 7.31 -5.03 3.78
N TRP A 162 7.30 -4.02 2.92
CA TRP A 162 7.93 -2.72 3.17
C TRP A 162 6.87 -1.70 3.54
N VAL A 163 7.11 -0.94 4.61
CA VAL A 163 6.19 0.10 5.09
C VAL A 163 6.91 1.44 5.09
N TYR A 164 6.21 2.49 4.68
CA TYR A 164 6.70 3.86 4.77
C TYR A 164 5.58 4.83 5.09
N ASP A 165 5.86 5.69 6.07
CA ASP A 165 5.10 6.89 6.32
C ASP A 165 6.05 7.97 6.85
N PRO A 166 6.05 9.18 6.28
CA PRO A 166 6.89 10.28 6.76
C PRO A 166 6.55 10.72 8.20
N LEU A 167 5.39 10.32 8.73
CA LEU A 167 4.93 10.66 10.08
C LEU A 167 5.31 9.62 11.15
N PHE A 168 6.01 8.54 10.78
CA PHE A 168 6.44 7.54 11.76
C PHE A 168 7.41 8.14 12.78
N SER A 169 7.07 7.98 14.05
CA SER A 169 7.94 8.24 15.19
C SER A 169 8.89 7.05 15.45
N GLN A 170 9.90 7.27 16.29
CA GLN A 170 10.79 6.17 16.72
C GLN A 170 10.06 5.03 17.43
N LEU A 171 8.99 5.35 18.15
CA LEU A 171 8.11 4.34 18.76
C LEU A 171 7.46 3.45 17.69
N GLU A 172 6.96 4.04 16.62
CA GLU A 172 6.29 3.30 15.55
C GLU A 172 7.29 2.46 14.75
N ILE A 173 8.46 3.01 14.45
CA ILE A 173 9.55 2.28 13.82
C ILE A 173 9.95 1.06 14.68
N ALA A 174 10.12 1.24 15.99
CA ALA A 174 10.46 0.15 16.91
C ALA A 174 9.37 -0.95 16.93
N VAL A 175 8.09 -0.55 16.96
CA VAL A 175 6.96 -1.49 16.90
C VAL A 175 6.91 -2.23 15.56
N LEU A 176 7.07 -1.55 14.43
CA LEU A 176 7.07 -2.17 13.10
C LEU A 176 8.22 -3.19 12.94
N ASN A 177 9.41 -2.85 13.42
CA ASN A 177 10.56 -3.77 13.45
C ASN A 177 10.26 -5.00 14.32
N THR A 178 9.63 -4.81 15.48
CA THR A 178 9.20 -5.92 16.36
C THR A 178 8.15 -6.81 15.69
N LEU A 179 7.26 -6.21 14.88
CA LEU A 179 6.26 -6.93 14.11
C LEU A 179 6.85 -7.67 12.90
N GLY A 180 8.10 -7.37 12.51
CA GLY A 180 8.84 -8.08 11.46
C GLY A 180 8.60 -7.56 10.05
N VAL A 181 8.00 -6.37 9.89
CA VAL A 181 7.93 -5.66 8.59
C VAL A 181 9.12 -4.73 8.44
N ILE A 182 9.47 -4.38 7.19
CA ILE A 182 10.65 -3.56 6.90
C ILE A 182 10.24 -2.11 6.75
N VAL A 183 10.74 -1.23 7.63
CA VAL A 183 10.54 0.21 7.49
C VAL A 183 11.51 0.79 6.47
N LEU A 184 10.99 1.51 5.47
CA LEU A 184 11.83 2.22 4.50
C LEU A 184 12.41 3.48 5.14
N SER A 185 13.69 3.76 4.84
CA SER A 185 14.39 4.94 5.32
C SER A 185 14.19 6.17 4.42
N GLU A 186 13.77 5.96 3.18
CA GLU A 186 13.68 7.00 2.16
C GLU A 186 12.23 7.26 1.75
N ASN A 187 11.91 8.54 1.54
CA ASN A 187 10.65 8.92 0.92
C ASN A 187 10.73 8.68 -0.59
N GLU A 188 10.18 7.57 -1.04
CA GLU A 188 10.12 7.24 -2.47
C GLU A 188 9.04 8.05 -3.22
N GLU A 189 8.26 8.87 -2.52
CA GLU A 189 7.14 9.64 -3.09
C GLU A 189 6.15 8.75 -3.89
N GLY A 190 6.03 7.46 -3.54
CA GLY A 190 5.20 6.48 -4.24
C GLY A 190 5.76 5.99 -5.58
N LYS A 191 7.02 6.28 -5.92
CA LYS A 191 7.65 5.97 -7.22
C LYS A 191 8.33 4.60 -7.25
N ARG A 192 7.91 3.64 -6.42
CA ARG A 192 8.55 2.32 -6.36
C ARG A 192 8.20 1.47 -7.56
N SER A 193 9.23 1.04 -8.29
CA SER A 193 9.10 0.04 -9.34
C SER A 193 8.96 -1.36 -8.77
N ILE A 194 8.16 -2.20 -9.41
CA ILE A 194 8.02 -3.62 -9.03
C ILE A 194 9.19 -4.50 -9.49
N CYS A 195 10.05 -3.99 -10.38
CA CYS A 195 11.20 -4.74 -10.92
C CYS A 195 10.85 -6.15 -11.46
N GLY A 196 9.67 -6.30 -12.07
CA GLY A 196 9.18 -7.56 -12.65
C GLY A 196 8.54 -8.55 -11.67
N GLU A 197 8.48 -8.22 -10.37
CA GLU A 197 7.99 -9.10 -9.32
C GLU A 197 6.52 -8.78 -8.95
N PRO A 198 5.64 -9.78 -8.82
CA PRO A 198 4.26 -9.57 -8.39
C PRO A 198 4.20 -8.83 -7.05
N THR A 199 3.58 -7.64 -7.05
CA THR A 199 3.63 -6.73 -5.90
C THR A 199 2.25 -6.15 -5.59
N ILE A 200 1.86 -6.23 -4.33
CA ILE A 200 0.67 -5.58 -3.78
C ILE A 200 1.08 -4.25 -3.14
N PHE A 201 0.39 -3.18 -3.51
CA PHE A 201 0.53 -1.87 -2.90
C PHE A 201 -0.67 -1.59 -1.98
N TYR A 202 -0.42 -1.42 -0.68
CA TYR A 202 -1.43 -1.10 0.33
C TYR A 202 -1.34 0.38 0.70
N MET A 203 -2.29 1.20 0.24
CA MET A 203 -2.17 2.66 0.20
C MET A 203 -3.41 3.38 0.73
N LEU A 204 -4.08 2.82 1.74
CA LEU A 204 -5.34 3.39 2.25
C LEU A 204 -5.24 4.88 2.59
N HIS A 205 -6.19 5.66 2.10
CA HIS A 205 -6.29 7.11 2.30
C HIS A 205 -5.03 7.90 1.93
N CYS A 206 -4.13 7.31 1.14
CA CYS A 206 -2.99 8.03 0.56
C CYS A 206 -3.47 9.17 -0.35
N GLY A 207 -2.70 10.24 -0.41
CA GLY A 207 -2.97 11.32 -1.35
C GLY A 207 -2.90 10.85 -2.80
N THR A 208 -3.73 11.44 -3.66
CA THR A 208 -3.88 11.05 -5.08
C THR A 208 -2.55 11.04 -5.86
N ALA A 209 -1.61 11.92 -5.48
CA ALA A 209 -0.29 11.98 -6.10
C ALA A 209 0.52 10.68 -5.95
N LEU A 210 0.40 9.97 -4.81
CA LEU A 210 1.12 8.71 -4.59
C LEU A 210 0.68 7.63 -5.59
N TYR A 211 -0.62 7.52 -5.86
CA TYR A 211 -1.15 6.59 -6.86
C TYR A 211 -0.68 6.93 -8.27
N ASN A 212 -0.71 8.22 -8.61
CA ASN A 212 -0.29 8.68 -9.93
C ASN A 212 1.22 8.43 -10.16
N ASN A 213 2.06 8.67 -9.15
CA ASN A 213 3.49 8.35 -9.18
C ASN A 213 3.75 6.84 -9.28
N LEU A 214 2.96 6.04 -8.57
CA LEU A 214 3.07 4.59 -8.61
C LEU A 214 2.75 4.04 -10.00
N LEU A 215 1.67 4.53 -10.62
CA LEU A 215 1.31 4.17 -11.99
C LEU A 215 2.40 4.62 -12.98
N TRP A 216 2.90 5.85 -12.84
CA TRP A 216 3.98 6.37 -13.69
C TRP A 216 5.24 5.48 -13.66
N SER A 217 5.73 5.16 -12.46
CA SER A 217 6.95 4.35 -12.27
C SER A 217 6.83 2.92 -12.79
N ASN A 218 5.60 2.45 -13.01
CA ASN A 218 5.28 1.11 -13.51
C ASN A 218 4.48 1.13 -14.82
N TRP A 219 4.60 2.20 -15.63
CA TRP A 219 3.73 2.43 -16.79
C TRP A 219 4.04 1.52 -18.00
N SER A 220 3.71 0.24 -17.89
CA SER A 220 3.75 -0.74 -18.97
C SER A 220 2.73 -1.85 -18.74
N VAL A 221 2.32 -2.52 -19.82
CA VAL A 221 1.46 -3.71 -19.75
C VAL A 221 2.06 -4.76 -18.82
N ASP A 222 3.36 -5.02 -18.96
CA ASP A 222 4.09 -6.02 -18.20
C ASP A 222 4.13 -5.72 -16.70
N ALA A 223 4.36 -4.47 -16.31
CA ALA A 223 4.47 -4.09 -14.91
C ALA A 223 3.09 -3.97 -14.24
N LEU A 224 2.15 -3.25 -14.86
CA LEU A 224 0.81 -3.07 -14.29
C LEU A 224 0.07 -4.39 -14.13
N SER A 225 0.20 -5.34 -15.05
CA SER A 225 -0.43 -6.66 -14.94
C SER A 225 0.06 -7.50 -13.77
N LYS A 226 1.23 -7.19 -13.21
CA LYS A 226 1.80 -7.83 -12.00
C LYS A 226 1.53 -7.05 -10.71
N MET A 227 0.74 -5.97 -10.78
CA MET A 227 0.41 -5.13 -9.64
C MET A 227 -1.02 -5.31 -9.18
N VAL A 228 -1.19 -5.20 -7.88
CA VAL A 228 -2.49 -5.02 -7.22
C VAL A 228 -2.37 -3.81 -6.31
N ILE A 229 -3.38 -2.95 -6.28
CA ILE A 229 -3.44 -1.82 -5.36
C ILE A 229 -4.65 -2.02 -4.45
N ILE A 230 -4.46 -1.93 -3.14
CA ILE A 230 -5.54 -1.83 -2.15
C ILE A 230 -5.49 -0.41 -1.63
N GLY A 231 -6.45 0.42 -2.02
CA GLY A 231 -6.35 1.87 -1.85
C GLY A 231 -7.65 2.60 -2.19
N ASN A 232 -7.57 3.90 -2.43
CA ASN A 232 -8.71 4.76 -2.68
C ASN A 232 -9.37 4.41 -4.02
N SER A 233 -10.70 4.48 -4.08
CA SER A 233 -11.44 4.26 -5.32
C SER A 233 -10.99 5.23 -6.41
N PHE A 234 -10.49 4.69 -7.53
CA PHE A 234 -10.12 5.48 -8.70
C PHE A 234 -11.38 6.00 -9.39
N ARG A 235 -12.47 5.24 -9.34
CA ARG A 235 -13.79 5.73 -9.74
C ARG A 235 -14.26 6.87 -8.84
N GLY A 236 -14.12 6.73 -7.52
CA GLY A 236 -14.43 7.79 -6.56
C GLY A 236 -13.60 9.06 -6.80
N LEU A 237 -12.32 8.91 -7.15
CA LEU A 237 -11.47 10.02 -7.57
C LEU A 237 -11.96 10.68 -8.88
N GLU A 238 -12.37 9.90 -9.87
CA GLU A 238 -12.96 10.40 -11.12
C GLU A 238 -14.26 11.19 -10.86
N GLU A 239 -15.09 10.72 -9.95
CA GLU A 239 -16.37 11.36 -9.60
C GLU A 239 -16.20 12.66 -8.79
N ARG A 240 -15.20 12.71 -7.90
CA ARG A 240 -14.94 13.86 -7.02
C ARG A 240 -14.14 14.97 -7.69
N LEU A 241 -13.25 14.64 -8.62
CA LEU A 241 -12.37 15.60 -9.27
C LEU A 241 -12.96 16.08 -10.60
N LEU A 242 -12.81 17.37 -10.90
CA LEU A 242 -13.13 17.87 -12.23
C LEU A 242 -12.27 17.15 -13.27
N ALA A 243 -12.87 16.68 -14.37
CA ALA A 243 -12.17 15.94 -15.43
C ALA A 243 -10.88 16.64 -15.91
N ARG A 244 -10.92 17.98 -16.06
CA ARG A 244 -9.74 18.79 -16.43
C ARG A 244 -8.62 18.74 -15.39
N VAL A 245 -8.96 18.68 -14.10
CA VAL A 245 -7.99 18.61 -12.99
C VAL A 245 -7.39 17.21 -12.93
N LEU A 246 -8.22 16.17 -13.02
CA LEU A 246 -7.75 14.78 -13.07
C LEU A 246 -6.80 14.55 -14.25
N GLN A 247 -7.18 15.01 -15.46
CA GLN A 247 -6.36 14.86 -16.66
C GLN A 247 -5.06 15.67 -16.60
N LYS A 248 -5.06 16.87 -16.02
CA LYS A 248 -3.87 17.72 -15.90
C LYS A 248 -2.92 17.21 -14.82
N ASN A 249 -3.42 16.98 -13.60
CA ASN A 249 -2.58 16.75 -12.42
C ASN A 249 -2.34 15.26 -12.16
N TYR A 250 -3.26 14.39 -12.58
CA TYR A 250 -3.19 12.95 -12.34
C TYR A 250 -3.39 12.14 -13.63
N PRO A 251 -2.61 12.41 -14.69
CA PRO A 251 -2.83 11.86 -16.02
C PRO A 251 -2.76 10.33 -16.06
N TYR A 252 -1.96 9.70 -15.19
CA TYR A 252 -1.82 8.25 -15.16
C TYR A 252 -3.08 7.57 -14.61
N ILE A 253 -3.68 8.15 -13.55
CA ILE A 253 -4.97 7.71 -13.04
C ILE A 253 -6.03 7.88 -14.14
N ALA A 254 -6.12 9.08 -14.74
CA ALA A 254 -7.10 9.37 -15.80
C ALA A 254 -7.03 8.37 -16.98
N LYS A 255 -5.81 7.97 -17.38
CA LYS A 255 -5.59 7.04 -18.50
C LYS A 255 -5.88 5.59 -18.13
N ILE A 256 -5.59 5.16 -16.90
CA ILE A 256 -5.70 3.75 -16.53
C ILE A 256 -7.13 3.31 -16.18
N LEU A 257 -8.08 4.23 -15.96
CA LEU A 257 -9.45 3.93 -15.54
C LEU A 257 -10.14 2.83 -16.38
N LYS A 258 -9.91 2.79 -17.71
CA LYS A 258 -10.48 1.76 -18.60
C LYS A 258 -9.68 0.45 -18.63
N GLY A 259 -8.45 0.47 -18.13
CA GLY A 259 -7.49 -0.62 -18.14
C GLY A 259 -7.47 -1.45 -16.85
N GLN A 260 -8.21 -1.01 -15.83
CA GLN A 260 -8.30 -1.70 -14.54
C GLN A 260 -9.63 -2.45 -14.37
N GLU A 261 -9.65 -3.30 -13.35
CA GLU A 261 -10.83 -3.78 -12.67
C GLU A 261 -10.78 -3.29 -11.23
N GLU A 262 -11.90 -2.81 -10.73
CA GLU A 262 -12.02 -2.23 -9.40
C GLU A 262 -13.10 -2.98 -8.61
N CYS A 263 -12.77 -3.40 -7.40
CA CYS A 263 -13.71 -4.06 -6.49
C CYS A 263 -13.67 -3.36 -5.14
N GLU A 264 -14.75 -2.68 -4.79
CA GLU A 264 -14.91 -2.00 -3.50
C GLU A 264 -14.89 -2.99 -2.34
N LEU A 265 -14.23 -2.61 -1.25
CA LEU A 265 -14.35 -3.33 0.02
C LEU A 265 -15.75 -3.12 0.62
N PRO A 266 -16.25 -4.10 1.38
CA PRO A 266 -17.55 -3.99 2.02
C PRO A 266 -17.60 -2.81 2.99
N GLN A 267 -18.72 -2.11 3.01
CA GLN A 267 -18.96 -1.06 3.99
C GLN A 267 -19.71 -1.64 5.19
N THR A 268 -19.19 -1.41 6.39
CA THR A 268 -19.89 -1.75 7.64
C THR A 268 -19.85 -0.56 8.57
N SER A 269 -20.88 -0.36 9.38
CA SER A 269 -20.98 0.80 10.28
C SER A 269 -19.80 0.93 11.25
N LYS A 270 -19.23 -0.19 11.73
CA LYS A 270 -18.11 -0.21 12.69
C LYS A 270 -16.79 0.27 12.07
N PHE A 271 -16.55 -0.02 10.79
CA PHE A 271 -15.27 0.29 10.13
C PHE A 271 -15.40 1.28 8.98
N MET A 272 -16.55 1.95 8.86
CA MET A 272 -16.85 2.86 7.77
C MET A 272 -15.87 4.03 7.73
N ASP A 273 -15.47 4.57 8.87
CA ASP A 273 -14.50 5.67 8.98
C ASP A 273 -13.04 5.22 8.74
N ILE A 274 -12.79 3.91 8.68
CA ILE A 274 -11.45 3.34 8.54
C ILE A 274 -11.19 2.89 7.10
N PHE A 275 -12.16 2.21 6.47
CA PHE A 275 -12.04 1.61 5.13
C PHE A 275 -13.09 2.13 4.14
N ASN A 276 -13.69 3.30 4.38
CA ASN A 276 -14.47 3.98 3.34
C ASN A 276 -13.61 4.19 2.09
N ASP A 277 -14.27 4.34 0.94
CA ASP A 277 -13.60 4.69 -0.32
C ASP A 277 -12.45 3.73 -0.67
N THR A 278 -12.44 2.51 -0.13
CA THR A 278 -11.35 1.54 -0.30
C THR A 278 -11.74 0.49 -1.33
N SER A 279 -10.89 0.31 -2.32
CA SER A 279 -11.05 -0.61 -3.44
C SER A 279 -9.78 -1.44 -3.67
N ILE A 280 -9.97 -2.61 -4.27
CA ILE A 280 -8.91 -3.44 -4.83
C ILE A 280 -8.87 -3.19 -6.34
N HIS A 281 -7.74 -2.68 -6.80
CA HIS A 281 -7.44 -2.43 -8.21
C HIS A 281 -6.50 -3.50 -8.71
N TRP A 282 -6.85 -4.13 -9.82
CA TRP A 282 -5.94 -4.98 -10.57
C TRP A 282 -6.10 -4.70 -12.06
N PHE A 283 -5.09 -5.05 -12.84
CA PHE A 283 -5.00 -4.64 -14.24
C PHE A 283 -4.98 -5.88 -15.14
N PRO A 284 -6.13 -6.28 -15.72
CA PRO A 284 -6.19 -7.42 -16.61
C PRO A 284 -5.36 -7.17 -17.87
N VAL A 285 -4.46 -8.09 -18.21
CA VAL A 285 -3.62 -7.98 -19.42
C VAL A 285 -4.46 -7.69 -20.66
N GLN A 286 -5.62 -8.33 -20.80
CA GLN A 286 -6.51 -8.18 -21.94
C GLN A 286 -7.10 -6.76 -22.06
N LYS A 287 -7.30 -6.05 -20.93
CA LYS A 287 -7.75 -4.65 -20.95
C LYS A 287 -6.59 -3.71 -21.27
N LEU A 288 -5.40 -3.99 -20.74
CA LEU A 288 -4.21 -3.19 -21.01
C LEU A 288 -3.80 -3.26 -22.49
N GLU A 289 -3.88 -4.43 -23.12
CA GLU A 289 -3.56 -4.63 -24.54
C GLU A 289 -4.56 -3.95 -25.50
N GLN A 290 -5.75 -3.56 -25.02
CA GLN A 290 -6.72 -2.79 -25.81
C GLN A 290 -6.34 -1.31 -25.94
N PHE A 291 -5.37 -0.83 -25.17
CA PHE A 291 -4.92 0.56 -25.24
C PHE A 291 -4.06 0.81 -26.48
N SER A 292 -4.12 2.05 -27.00
CA SER A 292 -3.25 2.46 -28.09
C SER A 292 -1.79 2.51 -27.63
N MET A 293 -0.86 2.31 -28.57
CA MET A 293 0.58 2.44 -28.29
C MET A 293 0.95 3.83 -27.75
N GLU A 294 0.20 4.86 -28.12
CA GLU A 294 0.39 6.24 -27.63
C GLU A 294 0.23 6.36 -26.11
N ILE A 295 -0.70 5.60 -25.50
CA ILE A 295 -0.88 5.61 -24.06
C ILE A 295 0.40 5.14 -23.36
N TRP A 296 1.05 4.10 -23.89
CA TRP A 296 2.28 3.52 -23.33
C TRP A 296 3.55 4.31 -23.67
N ALA A 297 3.49 5.14 -24.71
CA ALA A 297 4.54 6.10 -25.07
C ALA A 297 4.58 7.32 -24.14
N PHE A 298 3.50 7.60 -23.41
CA PHE A 298 3.45 8.65 -22.39
C PHE A 298 4.36 8.31 -21.20
N ARG A 299 5.35 9.16 -20.93
CA ARG A 299 6.46 8.89 -19.97
C ARG A 299 6.81 10.10 -19.09
N GLU A 300 6.09 11.19 -19.26
CA GLU A 300 6.29 12.44 -18.54
C GLU A 300 6.14 12.25 -17.03
N GLU A 301 7.22 12.50 -16.29
CA GLU A 301 7.18 12.44 -14.84
C GLU A 301 6.18 13.47 -14.29
N PRO A 302 5.27 13.07 -13.38
CA PRO A 302 4.35 14.00 -12.75
C PRO A 302 5.08 15.14 -12.04
N ASP A 303 4.82 16.38 -12.46
CA ASP A 303 5.35 17.57 -11.81
C ASP A 303 4.21 18.43 -11.25
N TYR A 304 3.99 18.32 -9.94
CA TYR A 304 2.85 18.89 -9.22
C TYR A 304 2.99 20.40 -8.90
N GLN A 305 3.75 21.18 -9.69
CA GLN A 305 4.03 22.59 -9.36
C GLN A 305 2.76 23.46 -9.27
N ASP A 306 1.77 23.19 -10.11
CA ASP A 306 0.50 23.94 -10.17
C ASP A 306 -0.63 23.28 -9.34
N CYS A 307 -0.31 22.35 -8.43
CA CYS A 307 -1.33 21.62 -7.67
C CYS A 307 -1.50 22.25 -6.28
N GLU A 308 -2.56 23.04 -6.10
CA GLU A 308 -2.82 23.77 -4.84
C GLU A 308 -3.09 22.81 -3.65
N ASP A 309 -3.83 21.72 -3.88
CA ASP A 309 -4.20 20.74 -2.84
C ASP A 309 -3.39 19.44 -2.97
N LEU A 310 -2.05 19.57 -3.01
CA LEU A 310 -1.17 18.42 -3.16
C LEU A 310 -0.99 17.66 -1.83
N GLU A 311 -1.61 16.49 -1.72
CA GLU A 311 -1.58 15.62 -0.54
C GLU A 311 -0.36 14.67 -0.53
N ILE A 312 0.86 15.18 -0.69
CA ILE A 312 2.09 14.38 -0.57
C ILE A 312 3.23 15.18 0.10
N ILE A 313 3.98 14.54 0.99
CA ILE A 313 5.23 15.08 1.50
C ILE A 313 6.32 14.76 0.48
N ARG A 314 7.03 15.79 0.00
CA ARG A 314 8.10 15.66 -1.02
C ARG A 314 9.47 15.76 -0.38
N ASN A 315 10.46 15.14 -1.02
CA ASN A 315 11.86 15.38 -0.65
C ASN A 315 12.23 16.84 -0.94
N GLU A 316 13.02 17.44 -0.05
CA GLU A 316 13.59 18.76 -0.29
C GLU A 316 14.50 18.68 -1.52
N LYS A 317 14.19 19.46 -2.56
CA LYS A 317 15.10 19.62 -3.69
C LYS A 317 16.28 20.45 -3.18
N MET A 318 17.42 19.82 -2.92
CA MET A 318 18.69 20.54 -2.76
C MET A 318 18.90 21.40 -4.01
N THR A 319 18.70 22.70 -3.89
CA THR A 319 19.05 23.63 -4.95
C THR A 319 20.57 23.64 -5.10
N ALA A 320 21.06 23.69 -6.34
CA ALA A 320 22.48 23.59 -6.68
C ALA A 320 23.34 24.79 -6.20
N THR A 321 22.89 25.51 -5.17
CA THR A 321 23.54 26.70 -4.59
C THR A 321 24.23 26.42 -3.25
N ASP A 322 24.10 25.23 -2.67
CA ASP A 322 24.75 24.83 -1.40
C ASP A 322 25.83 23.73 -1.57
N ARG A 323 26.59 23.77 -2.67
CA ARG A 323 27.85 23.00 -2.81
C ARG A 323 29.04 23.93 -2.98
#